data_AF-A0A355F5N6-F1
#
_entry.id   AF-A0A355F5N6-F1
#
_cell.length_a   1.000
_cell.length_b   1.000
_cell.length_c   1.000
_cell.angle_alpha   90.00
_cell.angle_beta   90.00
_cell.angle_gamma   90.00
#
_symmetry.space_group_name_H-M   'P 1'
#
loop_
_entity.id
_entity.type
_entity.pdbx_description
1 polymer ?
#
loop_
_entity_poly.entity_id
_entity_poly.type
_entity_poly.pdbx_seq_one_letter_code
_entity_poly.pdbx_strand_id
1 'polypeptide(L)'
;MKIIRRLAGALAALLSSLPAAALAAEPATRLDAAVAESRVFEAPGTGIQAEVVTFGAALAPALLQVAPGETVRIGGWPVAPGRRADVAVTRFEIYAPEARIWKVEGDRTTEVPRSRMAFFRGEAEDDPETRIFVGVDPDSADGAAFQGLAVSPQGSFEIRPFPQAARGRGHLVTVP
;
A
#
# COMPACT_ATOMS: atom_id res chain seq x y z
N MET A 1 30.17 50.98 62.60
CA MET A 1 29.83 49.76 63.36
C MET A 1 28.56 49.16 62.76
N LYS A 2 28.54 47.83 62.56
CA LYS A 2 27.49 46.98 61.95
C LYS A 2 27.59 46.70 60.43
N ILE A 3 28.16 45.51 60.20
CA ILE A 3 28.20 44.64 59.02
C ILE A 3 26.81 44.06 58.74
N ILE A 4 26.44 43.82 57.47
CA ILE A 4 25.66 42.69 56.88
C ILE A 4 25.67 42.94 55.34
N ARG A 5 26.51 42.32 54.48
CA ARG A 5 26.60 40.96 53.89
C ARG A 5 25.43 40.50 52.98
N ARG A 6 25.76 40.40 51.67
CA ARG A 6 25.40 39.36 50.64
C ARG A 6 23.95 39.43 50.08
N LEU A 7 23.59 39.15 48.82
CA LEU A 7 24.07 38.32 47.68
C LEU A 7 23.63 39.02 46.35
N ALA A 8 24.43 39.09 45.28
CA ALA A 8 24.54 38.12 44.15
C ALA A 8 23.19 37.71 43.53
N GLY A 9 22.96 37.69 42.22
CA GLY A 9 23.85 37.72 41.06
C GLY A 9 23.01 37.60 39.77
N ALA A 10 23.70 37.76 38.64
CA ALA A 10 23.17 38.01 37.31
C ALA A 10 22.22 36.93 36.75
N LEU A 11 21.15 37.39 36.08
CA LEU A 11 20.26 36.59 35.24
C LEU A 11 20.93 36.39 33.88
N ALA A 12 21.72 35.32 33.76
CA ALA A 12 22.36 34.91 32.51
C ALA A 12 21.40 34.05 31.67
N ALA A 13 21.30 34.41 30.38
CA ALA A 13 20.55 33.72 29.36
C ALA A 13 21.02 32.26 29.18
N LEU A 14 20.08 31.32 29.26
CA LEU A 14 20.22 29.98 28.69
C LEU A 14 19.10 29.75 27.67
N LEU A 15 19.27 30.30 26.46
CA LEU A 15 18.58 29.76 25.29
C LEU A 15 19.26 28.43 24.95
N SER A 16 18.59 27.36 25.34
CA SER A 16 19.04 25.99 25.12
C SER A 16 18.89 25.65 23.64
N SER A 17 20.01 25.52 22.95
CA SER A 17 20.11 24.98 21.59
C SER A 17 19.78 23.49 21.62
N LEU A 18 18.53 23.13 21.33
CA LEU A 18 18.18 21.75 20.98
C LEU A 18 18.65 21.47 19.56
N PRO A 19 19.52 20.48 19.31
CA PRO A 19 19.79 20.04 17.96
C PRO A 19 18.52 19.40 17.41
N ALA A 20 18.01 19.92 16.30
CA ALA A 20 17.01 19.23 15.49
C ALA A 20 17.67 17.96 14.94
N ALA A 21 17.57 16.86 15.69
CA ALA A 21 17.85 15.55 15.16
C ALA A 21 16.81 15.32 14.06
N ALA A 22 17.23 15.47 12.80
CA ALA A 22 16.49 14.96 11.67
C ALA A 22 16.26 13.47 11.97
N LEU A 23 15.00 13.08 12.20
CA LEU A 23 14.64 11.66 12.17
C LEU A 23 15.06 11.18 10.78
N ALA A 24 16.16 10.45 10.71
CA ALA A 24 16.45 9.65 9.54
C ALA A 24 15.26 8.71 9.39
N ALA A 25 14.50 8.87 8.30
CA ALA A 25 13.46 7.91 7.97
C ALA A 25 14.12 6.53 7.93
N GLU A 26 13.64 5.60 8.75
CA GLU A 26 14.11 4.21 8.66
C GLU A 26 13.93 3.74 7.21
N PRO A 27 14.89 3.01 6.65
CA PRO A 27 14.78 2.54 5.28
C PRO A 27 13.52 1.68 5.18
N ALA A 28 12.53 2.16 4.41
CA ALA A 28 11.28 1.45 4.20
C ALA A 28 11.54 0.00 3.83
N THR A 29 10.84 -0.92 4.50
CA THR A 29 10.93 -2.37 4.27
C THR A 29 10.77 -2.64 2.77
N ARG A 30 11.73 -3.38 2.19
CA ARG A 30 11.70 -3.76 0.78
C ARG A 30 11.15 -5.18 0.65
N LEU A 31 10.07 -5.32 -0.10
CA LEU A 31 9.42 -6.56 -0.49
C LEU A 31 9.65 -6.78 -1.98
N ASP A 32 9.57 -8.03 -2.44
CA ASP A 32 9.58 -8.35 -3.86
C ASP A 32 8.21 -8.89 -4.27
N ALA A 33 7.68 -8.38 -5.39
CA ALA A 33 6.43 -8.93 -5.95
C ALA A 33 6.60 -10.40 -6.38
N ALA A 34 7.85 -10.82 -6.66
CA ALA A 34 8.28 -12.15 -7.07
C ALA A 34 7.26 -12.83 -8.00
N VAL A 35 7.18 -12.36 -9.24
CA VAL A 35 6.25 -12.92 -10.23
C VAL A 35 6.79 -14.28 -10.70
N ALA A 36 6.24 -15.36 -10.16
CA ALA A 36 6.72 -16.72 -10.43
C ALA A 36 6.43 -17.18 -11.85
N GLU A 37 5.25 -16.80 -12.37
CA GLU A 37 4.82 -17.08 -13.73
C GLU A 37 4.10 -15.84 -14.27
N SER A 38 4.51 -15.41 -15.47
CA SER A 38 3.87 -14.33 -16.23
C SER A 38 3.62 -14.82 -17.65
N ARG A 39 2.44 -14.48 -18.18
CA ARG A 39 2.10 -14.70 -19.59
C ARG A 39 1.32 -13.50 -20.11
N VAL A 40 1.94 -12.76 -21.02
CA VAL A 40 1.29 -11.69 -21.79
C VAL A 40 0.59 -12.31 -23.01
N PHE A 41 -0.62 -11.85 -23.31
CA PHE A 41 -1.41 -12.30 -24.43
C PHE A 41 -2.32 -11.17 -24.91
N GLU A 42 -2.76 -11.27 -26.15
CA GLU A 42 -3.79 -10.38 -26.68
C GLU A 42 -5.16 -11.02 -26.46
N ALA A 43 -6.12 -10.25 -25.92
CA ALA A 43 -7.49 -10.71 -25.77
C ALA A 43 -8.14 -10.88 -27.16
N PRO A 44 -8.65 -12.09 -27.49
CA PRO A 44 -9.10 -12.41 -28.84
C PRO A 44 -10.11 -11.41 -29.40
N GLY A 45 -9.81 -10.85 -30.58
CA GLY A 45 -10.72 -9.95 -31.31
C GLY A 45 -10.80 -8.52 -30.77
N THR A 46 -9.97 -8.15 -29.79
CA THR A 46 -10.02 -6.82 -29.16
C THR A 46 -8.77 -5.97 -29.39
N GLY A 47 -7.62 -6.58 -29.71
CA GLY A 47 -6.33 -5.87 -29.76
C GLY A 47 -5.80 -5.45 -28.37
N ILE A 48 -6.51 -5.79 -27.29
CA ILE A 48 -6.15 -5.41 -25.92
C ILE A 48 -5.09 -6.38 -25.42
N GLN A 49 -3.97 -5.83 -24.95
CA GLN A 49 -2.95 -6.59 -24.25
C GLN A 49 -3.40 -6.88 -22.81
N ALA A 50 -3.19 -8.11 -22.39
CA ALA A 50 -3.45 -8.58 -21.04
C ALA A 50 -2.32 -9.48 -20.56
N GLU A 51 -2.18 -9.63 -19.25
CA GLU A 51 -1.16 -10.48 -18.66
C GLU A 51 -1.75 -11.26 -17.48
N VAL A 52 -1.47 -12.56 -17.40
CA VAL A 52 -1.69 -13.32 -16.16
C VAL A 52 -0.38 -13.36 -15.39
N VAL A 53 -0.39 -12.88 -14.16
CA VAL A 53 0.75 -12.91 -13.23
C VAL A 53 0.44 -13.77 -12.01
N THR A 54 1.44 -14.42 -11.44
CA THR A 54 1.33 -15.08 -10.13
C THR A 54 2.31 -14.42 -9.17
N PHE A 55 1.82 -13.77 -8.11
CA PHE A 55 2.66 -13.14 -7.10
C PHE A 55 3.32 -14.17 -6.17
N GLY A 56 4.46 -13.78 -5.58
CA GLY A 56 5.15 -14.60 -4.60
C GLY A 56 4.28 -14.83 -3.36
N ALA A 57 4.25 -16.07 -2.86
CA ALA A 57 3.38 -16.46 -1.75
C ALA A 57 3.65 -15.69 -0.44
N ALA A 58 4.83 -15.09 -0.28
CA ALA A 58 5.20 -14.29 0.88
C ALA A 58 4.72 -12.83 0.81
N LEU A 59 4.35 -12.32 -0.37
CA LEU A 59 4.04 -10.90 -0.57
C LEU A 59 2.80 -10.46 0.21
N ALA A 60 1.69 -11.20 0.07
CA ALA A 60 0.44 -10.83 0.74
C ALA A 60 0.56 -10.91 2.28
N PRO A 61 1.10 -12.00 2.88
CA PRO A 61 1.36 -12.04 4.32
C PRO A 61 2.24 -10.88 4.81
N ALA A 62 3.29 -10.52 4.07
CA ALA A 62 4.15 -9.40 4.44
C ALA A 62 3.41 -8.06 4.43
N LEU A 63 2.62 -7.79 3.38
CA LEU A 63 1.83 -6.56 3.27
C LEU A 63 0.77 -6.46 4.38
N LEU A 64 0.14 -7.57 4.76
CA LEU A 64 -0.85 -7.57 5.84
C LEU A 64 -0.27 -7.21 7.22
N GLN A 65 1.05 -7.34 7.42
CA GLN A 65 1.74 -6.95 8.66
C GLN A 65 2.14 -5.46 8.71
N VAL A 66 2.13 -4.76 7.58
CA VAL A 66 2.51 -3.33 7.51
C VAL A 66 1.55 -2.50 8.37
N ALA A 67 2.05 -1.61 9.21
CA ALA A 67 1.19 -0.79 10.07
C ALA A 67 0.51 0.34 9.26
N PRO A 68 -0.70 0.81 9.65
CA PRO A 68 -1.30 1.99 9.03
C PRO A 68 -0.37 3.20 9.06
N GLY A 69 -0.23 3.89 7.93
CA GLY A 69 0.67 5.03 7.75
C GLY A 69 2.12 4.65 7.43
N GLU A 70 2.50 3.38 7.54
CA GLU A 70 3.83 2.91 7.17
C GLU A 70 3.94 2.75 5.64
N THR A 71 5.11 3.13 5.12
CA THR A 71 5.48 2.98 3.70
C THR A 71 6.37 1.75 3.53
N VAL A 72 6.09 0.95 2.51
CA VAL A 72 6.94 -0.16 2.06
C VAL A 72 7.29 0.01 0.59
N ARG A 73 8.45 -0.54 0.21
CA ARG A 73 8.88 -0.63 -1.19
C ARG A 73 8.59 -2.01 -1.72
N ILE A 74 8.02 -2.11 -2.91
CA ILE A 74 7.77 -3.38 -3.57
C ILE A 74 8.51 -3.39 -4.90
N GLY A 75 9.47 -4.30 -5.04
CA GLY A 75 10.24 -4.50 -6.25
C GLY A 75 9.42 -5.23 -7.32
N GLY A 76 9.52 -4.77 -8.57
CA GLY A 76 8.95 -5.45 -9.73
C GLY A 76 7.42 -5.59 -9.70
N TRP A 77 6.70 -4.57 -9.24
CA TRP A 77 5.24 -4.51 -9.25
C TRP A 77 4.68 -4.33 -10.68
N PRO A 78 3.61 -5.04 -11.09
CA PRO A 78 2.98 -4.83 -12.40
C PRO A 78 2.30 -3.45 -12.50
N VAL A 79 2.66 -2.69 -13.53
CA VAL A 79 2.06 -1.37 -13.82
C VAL A 79 1.33 -1.32 -15.16
N ALA A 80 1.58 -2.31 -16.02
CA ALA A 80 0.85 -2.59 -17.26
C ALA A 80 1.19 -4.04 -17.70
N PRO A 81 0.47 -4.64 -18.65
CA PRO A 81 0.85 -5.93 -19.24
C PRO A 81 2.32 -5.93 -19.71
N GLY A 82 3.11 -6.87 -19.20
CA GLY A 82 4.52 -7.04 -19.52
C GLY A 82 5.46 -5.97 -18.95
N ARG A 83 4.95 -4.98 -18.22
CA ARG A 83 5.74 -3.90 -17.61
C ARG A 83 5.75 -4.02 -16.10
N ARG A 84 6.92 -3.72 -15.52
CA ARG A 84 7.17 -3.71 -14.08
C ARG A 84 7.80 -2.39 -13.65
N ALA A 85 7.57 -2.02 -12.40
CA ALA A 85 8.24 -0.90 -11.74
C ALA A 85 8.46 -1.23 -10.26
N ASP A 86 9.48 -0.62 -9.66
CA ASP A 86 9.59 -0.55 -8.22
C ASP A 86 8.63 0.53 -7.71
N VAL A 87 7.86 0.22 -6.67
CA VAL A 87 6.82 1.11 -6.15
C VAL A 87 6.99 1.34 -4.66
N ALA A 88 6.75 2.57 -4.21
CA ALA A 88 6.67 2.91 -2.80
C ALA A 88 5.21 3.14 -2.43
N VAL A 89 4.65 2.29 -1.57
CA VAL A 89 3.23 2.32 -1.21
C VAL A 89 3.05 2.44 0.30
N THR A 90 2.10 3.27 0.71
CA THR A 90 1.78 3.55 2.12
C THR A 90 0.45 2.94 2.48
N ARG A 91 0.40 2.20 3.59
CA ARG A 91 -0.86 1.65 4.11
C ARG A 91 -1.76 2.77 4.60
N PHE A 92 -3.04 2.71 4.26
CA PHE A 92 -4.04 3.61 4.81
C PHE A 92 -5.33 2.85 5.16
N GLU A 93 -6.09 3.42 6.08
CA GLU A 93 -7.37 2.86 6.50
C GLU A 93 -8.51 3.61 5.81
N ILE A 94 -9.47 2.88 5.25
CA ILE A 94 -10.67 3.46 4.64
C ILE A 94 -11.73 3.76 5.70
N TYR A 95 -11.77 2.94 6.76
CA TYR A 95 -12.74 3.07 7.83
C TYR A 95 -12.15 3.87 8.99
N ALA A 96 -12.94 4.80 9.52
CA ALA A 96 -12.67 5.35 10.84
C ALA A 96 -12.71 4.21 11.89
N PRO A 97 -11.94 4.31 12.99
CA PRO A 97 -11.89 3.28 14.04
C PRO A 97 -13.28 2.84 14.54
N GLU A 98 -14.24 3.76 14.58
CA GLU A 98 -15.61 3.61 15.06
C GLU A 98 -16.67 3.40 13.96
N ALA A 99 -16.28 3.30 12.69
CA ALA A 99 -17.22 3.13 11.57
C ALA A 99 -18.13 1.89 11.74
N ARG A 100 -19.41 1.98 11.40
CA ARG A 100 -20.32 0.81 11.48
C ARG A 100 -20.97 0.61 10.14
N ILE A 101 -21.02 -0.63 9.68
CA ILE A 101 -21.68 -1.00 8.43
C ILE A 101 -23.02 -1.61 8.79
N TRP A 102 -24.10 -1.05 8.23
CA TRP A 102 -25.45 -1.52 8.44
C TRP A 102 -26.02 -2.08 7.14
N LYS A 103 -26.55 -3.30 7.21
CA LYS A 103 -27.37 -3.89 6.16
C LYS A 103 -28.83 -3.59 6.48
N VAL A 104 -29.54 -3.00 5.53
CA VAL A 104 -30.97 -2.69 5.62
C VAL A 104 -31.75 -3.58 4.66
N GLU A 105 -32.67 -4.38 5.19
CA GLU A 105 -33.55 -5.26 4.44
C GLU A 105 -34.99 -5.04 4.91
N GLY A 106 -35.76 -4.26 4.16
CA GLY A 106 -37.10 -3.84 4.58
C GLY A 106 -37.05 -2.99 5.84
N ASP A 107 -37.75 -3.41 6.89
CA ASP A 107 -37.77 -2.78 8.22
C ASP A 107 -36.64 -3.27 9.13
N ARG A 108 -35.87 -4.27 8.70
CA ARG A 108 -34.78 -4.85 9.48
C ARG A 108 -33.46 -4.15 9.19
N THR A 109 -32.79 -3.72 10.27
CA THR A 109 -31.42 -3.18 10.22
C THR A 109 -30.49 -4.07 11.04
N THR A 110 -29.42 -4.57 10.43
CA THR A 110 -28.43 -5.43 11.10
C THR A 110 -27.02 -4.92 10.84
N GLU A 111 -26.21 -4.83 11.88
CA GLU A 111 -24.79 -4.50 11.74
C GLU A 111 -24.06 -5.68 11.08
N VAL A 112 -23.16 -5.37 10.15
CA VAL A 112 -22.31 -6.35 9.49
C VAL A 112 -20.83 -6.01 9.71
N PRO A 113 -19.93 -7.01 9.75
CA PRO A 113 -18.50 -6.77 9.87
C PRO A 113 -17.98 -5.88 8.73
N ARG A 114 -16.99 -5.05 9.04
CA ARG A 114 -16.23 -4.32 8.02
C ARG A 114 -15.42 -5.29 7.18
N SER A 115 -15.12 -4.89 5.94
CA SER A 115 -14.12 -5.60 5.14
C SER A 115 -12.77 -5.58 5.86
N ARG A 116 -12.05 -6.71 5.82
CA ARG A 116 -10.69 -6.86 6.34
C ARG A 116 -9.61 -6.51 5.30
N MET A 117 -10.02 -6.02 4.14
CA MET A 117 -9.11 -5.65 3.07
C MET A 117 -8.12 -4.58 3.53
N ALA A 118 -6.83 -4.80 3.29
CA ALA A 118 -5.78 -3.83 3.55
C ALA A 118 -5.52 -2.99 2.30
N PHE A 119 -5.43 -1.66 2.45
CA PHE A 119 -5.30 -0.74 1.33
C PHE A 119 -3.99 0.02 1.37
N PHE A 120 -3.41 0.22 0.19
CA PHE A 120 -2.17 0.93 0.00
C PHE A 120 -2.30 1.90 -1.17
N ARG A 121 -1.63 3.04 -1.06
CA ARG A 121 -1.51 4.03 -2.13
C ARG A 121 -0.08 4.53 -2.24
N GLY A 122 0.34 4.88 -3.45
CA GLY A 122 1.71 5.31 -3.68
C GLY A 122 1.99 5.62 -5.14
N GLU A 123 3.25 5.48 -5.52
CA GLU A 123 3.73 5.78 -6.86
C GLU A 123 4.92 4.86 -7.23
N ALA A 124 5.22 4.81 -8.53
CA ALA A 124 6.45 4.18 -9.01
C ALA A 124 7.66 5.06 -8.67
N GLU A 125 8.75 4.47 -8.21
CA GLU A 125 9.93 5.21 -7.75
C GLU A 125 10.63 5.95 -8.91
N ASP A 126 10.69 5.34 -10.08
CA ASP A 126 11.33 5.93 -11.28
C ASP A 126 10.38 6.77 -12.14
N ASP A 127 9.08 6.77 -11.83
CA ASP A 127 8.05 7.55 -12.53
C ASP A 127 6.92 7.97 -11.57
N PRO A 128 7.08 9.10 -10.87
CA PRO A 128 6.09 9.58 -9.90
C PRO A 128 4.73 9.95 -10.52
N GLU A 129 4.64 10.13 -11.84
CA GLU A 129 3.35 10.33 -12.53
C GLU A 129 2.53 9.03 -12.59
N THR A 130 3.17 7.88 -12.40
CA THR A 130 2.51 6.59 -12.25
C THR A 130 2.04 6.40 -10.80
N ARG A 131 0.73 6.57 -10.58
CA ARG A 131 0.08 6.40 -9.27
C ARG A 131 -0.41 4.98 -9.08
N ILE A 132 -0.20 4.43 -7.90
CA ILE A 132 -0.47 3.04 -7.55
C ILE A 132 -1.50 2.97 -6.43
N PHE A 133 -2.51 2.12 -6.61
CA PHE A 133 -3.41 1.67 -5.57
C PHE A 133 -3.36 0.15 -5.48
N VAL A 134 -3.34 -0.38 -4.25
CA VAL A 134 -3.33 -1.83 -3.99
C VAL A 134 -4.33 -2.14 -2.88
N GLY A 135 -5.16 -3.14 -3.10
CA GLY A 135 -5.97 -3.80 -2.09
C GLY A 135 -5.49 -5.24 -1.90
N VAL A 136 -5.38 -5.68 -0.66
CA VAL A 136 -5.08 -7.08 -0.31
C VAL A 136 -6.26 -7.63 0.48
N ASP A 137 -6.99 -8.55 -0.14
CA ASP A 137 -8.10 -9.26 0.49
C ASP A 137 -7.57 -10.52 1.18
N PRO A 138 -7.56 -10.58 2.53
CA PRO A 138 -7.09 -11.75 3.26
C PRO A 138 -8.09 -12.92 3.26
N ASP A 139 -9.36 -12.68 2.92
CA ASP A 139 -10.46 -13.64 3.09
C ASP A 139 -10.87 -14.32 1.77
N SER A 140 -10.12 -14.10 0.69
CA SER A 140 -10.36 -14.75 -0.60
C SER A 140 -10.23 -16.28 -0.51
N ALA A 141 -11.13 -17.00 -1.21
CA ALA A 141 -11.30 -18.44 -1.10
C ALA A 141 -10.03 -19.26 -1.40
N ASP A 142 -9.18 -18.76 -2.30
CA ASP A 142 -7.94 -19.42 -2.75
C ASP A 142 -6.68 -18.91 -2.02
N GLY A 143 -6.87 -18.17 -0.92
CA GLY A 143 -5.83 -17.41 -0.20
C GLY A 143 -5.86 -15.93 -0.56
N ALA A 144 -4.98 -15.16 0.09
CA ALA A 144 -4.98 -13.71 -0.03
C ALA A 144 -4.85 -13.24 -1.48
N ALA A 145 -5.74 -12.34 -1.89
CA ALA A 145 -5.87 -11.89 -3.27
C ALA A 145 -5.56 -10.40 -3.41
N PHE A 146 -4.88 -10.05 -4.49
CA PHE A 146 -4.60 -8.66 -4.85
C PHE A 146 -5.70 -8.09 -5.75
N GLN A 147 -6.02 -6.84 -5.47
CA GLN A 147 -6.65 -5.90 -6.39
C GLN A 147 -5.69 -4.73 -6.54
N GLY A 148 -5.60 -4.14 -7.72
CA GLY A 148 -4.69 -3.02 -7.94
C GLY A 148 -5.12 -2.14 -9.09
N LEU A 149 -4.60 -0.93 -9.07
CA LEU A 149 -4.78 0.05 -10.14
C LEU A 149 -3.48 0.84 -10.29
N ALA A 150 -2.93 0.85 -11.49
CA ALA A 150 -1.89 1.77 -11.90
C ALA A 150 -2.50 2.81 -12.84
N VAL A 151 -2.26 4.10 -12.58
CA VAL A 151 -2.70 5.22 -13.42
C VAL A 151 -1.49 6.02 -13.82
N SER A 152 -1.24 6.15 -15.13
CA SER A 152 -0.12 6.91 -15.69
C SER A 152 -0.55 7.67 -16.94
N PRO A 153 0.30 8.55 -17.51
CA PRO A 153 0.03 9.21 -18.78
C PRO A 153 -0.19 8.24 -19.96
N GLN A 154 0.31 7.01 -19.86
CA GLN A 154 0.16 5.99 -20.91
C GLN A 154 -1.13 5.19 -20.79
N GLY A 155 -1.91 5.38 -19.72
CA GLY A 155 -3.19 4.72 -19.52
C GLY A 155 -3.41 4.28 -18.08
N SER A 156 -4.47 3.51 -17.87
CA SER A 156 -4.77 2.87 -16.60
C SER A 156 -4.78 1.37 -16.77
N PHE A 157 -4.31 0.65 -15.76
CA PHE A 157 -4.26 -0.81 -15.75
C PHE A 157 -4.72 -1.33 -14.40
N GLU A 158 -5.68 -2.25 -14.43
CA GLU A 158 -6.18 -2.94 -13.26
C GLU A 158 -5.42 -4.25 -13.03
N ILE A 159 -5.32 -4.63 -11.76
CA ILE A 159 -4.92 -5.97 -11.31
C ILE A 159 -6.12 -6.56 -10.59
N ARG A 160 -6.57 -7.75 -10.99
CA ARG A 160 -7.69 -8.44 -10.33
C ARG A 160 -7.51 -9.95 -10.33
N PRO A 161 -8.18 -10.69 -9.43
CA PRO A 161 -8.14 -12.15 -9.44
C PRO A 161 -8.53 -12.73 -10.82
N PHE A 162 -7.76 -13.71 -11.30
CA PHE A 162 -8.02 -14.39 -12.57
C PHE A 162 -8.40 -15.86 -12.33
N PRO A 163 -9.71 -16.19 -12.37
CA PRO A 163 -10.21 -17.51 -11.99
C PRO A 163 -9.85 -18.65 -12.95
N GLN A 164 -9.29 -18.36 -14.13
CA GLN A 164 -8.94 -19.35 -15.17
C GLN A 164 -7.44 -19.62 -15.33
N ALA A 165 -6.56 -19.07 -14.48
CA ALA A 165 -5.16 -19.52 -14.47
C ALA A 165 -5.16 -21.03 -14.20
N ALA A 166 -4.28 -21.81 -14.85
CA ALA A 166 -4.29 -23.29 -14.85
C ALA A 166 -4.17 -23.96 -13.46
N ARG A 167 -4.14 -23.18 -12.38
CA ARG A 167 -4.18 -23.60 -10.96
C ARG A 167 -4.96 -22.65 -10.04
N GLY A 168 -5.84 -21.78 -10.55
CA GLY A 168 -6.67 -20.87 -9.74
C GLY A 168 -5.91 -19.80 -8.94
N ARG A 169 -4.68 -19.44 -9.33
CA ARG A 169 -3.75 -18.63 -8.52
C ARG A 169 -3.15 -17.40 -9.23
N GLY A 170 -3.78 -16.94 -10.31
CA GLY A 170 -3.28 -15.81 -11.09
C GLY A 170 -4.05 -14.52 -10.85
N HIS A 171 -3.42 -13.41 -11.22
CA HIS A 171 -4.03 -12.09 -11.32
C HIS A 171 -3.95 -11.62 -12.77
N LEU A 172 -5.05 -11.08 -13.28
CA LEU A 172 -5.11 -10.46 -14.59
C LEU A 172 -4.65 -9.02 -14.46
N VAL A 173 -3.70 -8.63 -15.29
CA VAL A 173 -3.28 -7.25 -15.52
C VAL A 173 -3.80 -6.85 -16.90
N THR A 174 -4.67 -5.84 -16.95
CA THR A 174 -5.33 -5.40 -18.20
C THR A 174 -5.80 -3.96 -18.05
N VAL A 175 -6.27 -3.35 -19.14
CA VAL A 175 -7.06 -2.11 -19.04
C VAL A 175 -8.36 -2.34 -18.24
N PRO A 176 -8.85 -1.34 -17.48
CA PRO A 176 -10.11 -1.40 -16.72
C PRO A 176 -11.35 -1.75 -17.55
#